data_AF-A0A0X8GY90-F1
#
_entry.id   AF-A0A0X8GY90-F1
#
_cell.length_a   1.000
_cell.length_b   1.000
_cell.length_c   1.000
_cell.angle_alpha   90.00
_cell.angle_beta   90.00
_cell.angle_gamma   90.00
#
_symmetry.space_group_name_H-M   'P 1'
#
loop_
_entity.id
_entity.type
_entity.pdbx_description
1 polymer ?
#
loop_
_entity_poly.entity_id
_entity_poly.type
_entity_poly.pdbx_seq_one_letter_code
_entity_poly.pdbx_strand_id
1 'polypeptide(L)'
;MVNQLAMVAMGVSIALMVGLSIFAFVKYRKKGFVISAILWGIGAFFVYNAIGNLLNSVLVGAIFGTPEAYTEFIEQSTFATGFYTALIATISFMATTIIITFIQHKRGNVNEDTGEMTGVFAGLFSWINPIQGSLFYFVNMLMYSFAINSGESIAEVSETVTQEQIDRVVQTIIETPATTYITLALMYITLLFMYRLAFKLIDKSFAGKQKVGINIAITAVLFFVAYLGLQFLTLSSVPPVISIIGVILLAVLVLYVSDKATFLRV
;
A
#
# COMPACT_ATOMS: atom_id res chain seq x y z
N MET A 1 -1.47 26.78 14.72
CA MET A 1 -2.57 25.92 15.21
C MET A 1 -2.99 24.99 14.09
N VAL A 2 -3.12 23.69 14.37
CA VAL A 2 -3.55 22.69 13.40
C VAL A 2 -5.07 22.77 13.21
N ASN A 3 -5.51 22.71 11.96
CA ASN A 3 -6.92 22.75 11.59
C ASN A 3 -7.70 21.55 12.18
N GLN A 4 -8.80 21.82 12.89
CA GLN A 4 -9.67 20.77 13.45
C GLN A 4 -10.18 19.79 12.38
N LEU A 5 -10.45 20.27 11.17
CA LEU A 5 -10.89 19.42 10.07
C LEU A 5 -9.80 18.40 9.67
N ALA A 6 -8.52 18.79 9.73
CA ALA A 6 -7.41 17.89 9.45
C ALA A 6 -7.28 16.80 10.53
N MET A 7 -7.45 17.16 11.80
CA MET A 7 -7.45 16.19 12.90
C MET A 7 -8.61 15.19 12.79
N VAL A 8 -9.82 15.67 12.46
CA VAL A 8 -10.97 14.79 12.19
C VAL A 8 -10.68 13.86 11.02
N ALA A 9 -10.09 14.37 9.93
CA ALA A 9 -9.71 13.57 8.77
C ALA A 9 -8.69 12.47 9.13
N MET A 10 -7.66 12.78 9.92
CA MET A 10 -6.71 11.78 10.43
C MET A 10 -7.42 10.70 11.26
N GLY A 11 -8.30 11.10 12.18
CA GLY A 11 -9.07 10.17 13.01
C GLY A 11 -9.98 9.24 12.18
N VAL A 12 -10.65 9.78 11.17
CA VAL A 12 -11.46 9.00 10.21
C VAL A 12 -10.57 8.03 9.43
N SER A 13 -9.39 8.47 8.95
CA SER A 13 -8.43 7.61 8.24
C SER A 13 -7.98 6.42 9.10
N ILE A 14 -7.66 6.65 10.38
CA ILE A 14 -7.32 5.59 11.34
C ILE A 14 -8.50 4.63 11.51
N ALA A 15 -9.71 5.16 11.74
CA ALA A 15 -10.91 4.36 11.93
C ALA A 15 -11.23 3.47 10.70
N LEU A 16 -11.03 3.98 9.49
CA LEU A 16 -11.19 3.22 8.25
C LEU A 16 -10.19 2.06 8.15
N MET A 17 -8.91 2.32 8.42
CA MET A 17 -7.85 1.30 8.32
C MET A 17 -7.99 0.21 9.39
N VAL A 18 -8.26 0.61 10.64
CA VAL A 18 -8.50 -0.32 11.75
C VAL A 18 -9.81 -1.08 11.53
N GLY A 19 -10.86 -0.39 11.12
CA GLY A 19 -12.17 -0.98 10.83
C GLY A 19 -12.09 -2.08 9.77
N LEU A 20 -11.35 -1.86 8.69
CA LEU A 20 -11.10 -2.88 7.66
C LEU A 20 -10.29 -4.07 8.19
N SER A 21 -9.29 -3.82 9.04
CA SER A 21 -8.50 -4.88 9.67
C SER A 21 -9.37 -5.76 10.56
N ILE A 22 -10.24 -5.15 11.39
CA ILE A 22 -11.20 -5.84 12.24
C ILE A 22 -12.21 -6.61 11.39
N PHE A 23 -12.75 -5.98 10.34
CA PHE A 23 -13.69 -6.63 9.42
C PHE A 23 -13.08 -7.87 8.76
N ALA A 24 -11.85 -7.76 8.24
CA ALA A 24 -11.13 -8.88 7.65
C ALA A 24 -10.92 -10.02 8.65
N PHE A 25 -10.49 -9.70 9.87
CA PHE A 25 -10.34 -10.70 10.93
C PHE A 25 -11.68 -11.37 11.27
N VAL A 26 -12.75 -10.60 11.49
CA VAL A 26 -14.08 -11.14 11.81
C VAL A 26 -14.62 -12.02 10.69
N LYS A 27 -14.44 -11.61 9.42
CA LYS A 27 -14.85 -12.38 8.24
C LYS A 27 -14.15 -13.73 8.18
N TYR A 28 -12.85 -13.77 8.46
CA TYR A 28 -12.06 -14.97 8.24
C TYR A 28 -11.86 -15.84 9.48
N ARG A 29 -11.95 -15.33 10.72
CA ARG A 29 -11.55 -16.02 11.97
C ARG A 29 -12.10 -17.45 12.17
N LYS A 30 -13.22 -17.80 11.54
CA LYS A 30 -13.83 -19.14 11.63
C LYS A 30 -13.27 -20.14 10.60
N LYS A 31 -12.43 -19.69 9.66
CA LYS A 31 -11.82 -20.54 8.63
C LYS A 31 -10.58 -21.23 9.23
N GLY A 32 -10.47 -22.55 9.07
CA GLY A 32 -9.38 -23.34 9.68
C GLY A 32 -7.96 -22.99 9.22
N PHE A 33 -7.80 -22.19 8.16
CA PHE A 33 -6.53 -21.80 7.55
C PHE A 33 -6.19 -20.32 7.74
N VAL A 34 -6.89 -19.59 8.63
CA VAL A 34 -6.62 -18.18 8.94
C VAL A 34 -5.18 -17.95 9.36
N ILE A 35 -4.68 -18.72 10.31
CA ILE A 35 -3.34 -18.54 10.86
C ILE A 35 -2.31 -18.75 9.75
N SER A 36 -2.49 -19.77 8.91
CA SER A 36 -1.63 -20.00 7.74
C SER A 36 -1.66 -18.81 6.78
N ALA A 37 -2.85 -18.31 6.42
CA ALA A 37 -2.97 -17.14 5.53
C ALA A 37 -2.35 -15.86 6.12
N ILE A 38 -2.45 -15.66 7.44
CA ILE A 38 -1.78 -14.56 8.15
C ILE A 38 -0.27 -14.71 8.01
N LEU A 39 0.29 -15.88 8.32
CA LEU A 39 1.73 -16.14 8.23
C LEU A 39 2.26 -15.97 6.80
N TRP A 40 1.50 -16.42 5.80
CA TRP A 40 1.84 -16.17 4.40
C TRP A 40 1.71 -14.70 4.00
N GLY A 41 0.75 -13.97 4.56
CA GLY A 41 0.62 -12.53 4.37
C GLY A 41 1.83 -11.77 4.93
N ILE A 42 2.30 -12.15 6.12
CA ILE A 42 3.54 -11.65 6.72
C ILE A 42 4.75 -12.00 5.84
N GLY A 43 4.83 -13.26 5.40
CA GLY A 43 5.90 -13.71 4.50
C GLY A 43 5.91 -12.94 3.18
N ALA A 44 4.74 -12.69 2.60
CA ALA A 44 4.60 -11.87 1.40
C ALA A 44 5.11 -10.44 1.62
N PHE A 45 4.79 -9.82 2.76
CA PHE A 45 5.31 -8.51 3.11
C PHE A 45 6.85 -8.50 3.12
N PHE A 46 7.50 -9.46 3.80
CA PHE A 46 8.96 -9.50 3.85
C PHE A 46 9.59 -9.76 2.48
N VAL A 47 9.04 -10.69 1.70
CA VAL A 47 9.52 -10.99 0.34
C VAL A 47 9.36 -9.78 -0.57
N TYR A 48 8.23 -9.06 -0.49
CA TYR A 48 8.00 -7.82 -1.25
C TYR A 48 9.06 -6.76 -0.96
N ASN A 49 9.34 -6.51 0.31
CA ASN A 49 10.35 -5.52 0.70
C ASN A 49 11.76 -5.97 0.30
N ALA A 50 12.10 -7.25 0.47
CA ALA A 50 13.40 -7.79 0.08
C ALA A 50 13.64 -7.65 -1.42
N ILE A 51 12.65 -8.02 -2.25
CA ILE A 51 12.72 -7.88 -3.70
C ILE A 51 12.78 -6.40 -4.10
N GLY A 52 11.96 -5.55 -3.48
CA GLY A 52 11.95 -4.11 -3.77
C GLY A 52 13.29 -3.43 -3.48
N ASN A 53 13.87 -3.70 -2.31
CA ASN A 53 15.17 -3.15 -1.94
C ASN A 53 16.31 -3.68 -2.82
N LEU A 54 16.27 -4.97 -3.16
CA LEU A 54 17.23 -5.56 -4.09
C LEU A 54 17.12 -4.94 -5.48
N LEU A 55 15.90 -4.84 -6.03
CA LEU A 55 15.65 -4.23 -7.34
C LEU A 55 16.08 -2.77 -7.35
N ASN A 56 15.75 -1.99 -6.33
CA ASN A 56 16.16 -0.60 -6.24
C ASN A 56 17.70 -0.50 -6.23
N SER A 57 18.37 -1.28 -5.39
CA SER A 57 19.85 -1.28 -5.31
C SER A 57 20.51 -1.67 -6.65
N VAL A 58 19.98 -2.69 -7.32
CA VAL A 58 20.49 -3.15 -8.62
C VAL A 58 20.22 -2.13 -9.72
N LEU A 59 19.02 -1.56 -9.78
CA LEU A 59 18.64 -0.60 -10.81
C LEU A 59 19.37 0.74 -10.63
N VAL A 60 19.58 1.19 -9.39
CA VAL A 60 20.41 2.36 -9.09
C VAL A 60 21.82 2.16 -9.62
N GLY A 61 22.46 1.03 -9.28
CA GLY A 61 23.81 0.72 -9.77
C GLY A 61 23.89 0.52 -11.29
N ALA A 62 22.90 -0.12 -11.90
CA ALA A 62 22.92 -0.47 -13.33
C ALA A 62 22.51 0.65 -14.27
N ILE A 63 21.56 1.51 -13.87
CA ILE A 63 20.99 2.56 -14.73
C ILE A 63 21.62 3.92 -14.43
N PHE A 64 21.78 4.26 -13.15
CA PHE A 64 22.22 5.60 -12.74
C PHE A 64 23.71 5.65 -12.38
N GLY A 65 24.32 4.49 -12.07
CA GLY A 65 25.75 4.37 -11.78
C GLY A 65 26.15 4.91 -10.41
N THR A 66 25.54 6.01 -9.95
CA THR A 66 25.74 6.59 -8.62
C THR A 66 24.41 6.94 -7.93
N PRO A 67 24.37 6.95 -6.58
CA PRO A 67 23.21 7.42 -5.83
C PRO A 67 22.85 8.89 -6.08
N GLU A 68 23.84 9.73 -6.38
CA GLU A 68 23.64 11.15 -6.67
C GLU A 68 22.86 11.35 -7.98
N ALA A 69 23.25 10.63 -9.04
CA ALA A 69 22.55 10.69 -10.33
C ALA A 69 21.11 10.18 -10.23
N TYR A 70 20.87 9.18 -9.38
CA TYR A 70 19.52 8.71 -9.05
C TYR A 70 18.70 9.78 -8.32
N THR A 71 19.30 10.47 -7.36
CA THR A 71 18.65 11.54 -6.59
C THR A 71 18.27 12.69 -7.51
N GLU A 72 19.20 13.13 -8.38
CA GLU A 72 18.92 14.16 -9.38
C GLU A 72 17.78 13.77 -10.32
N PHE A 73 17.73 12.52 -10.79
CA PHE A 73 16.64 12.03 -11.64
C PHE A 73 15.28 12.08 -10.95
N ILE A 74 15.21 11.66 -9.68
CA ILE A 74 13.96 11.66 -8.90
C ILE A 74 13.49 13.08 -8.60
N GLU A 75 14.41 14.01 -8.40
CA GLU A 75 14.08 15.41 -8.12
C GLU A 75 13.69 16.20 -9.37
N GLN A 76 14.12 15.76 -10.56
CA GLN A 76 13.82 16.45 -11.83
C GLN A 76 12.35 16.38 -12.26
N SER A 77 11.62 15.30 -11.94
CA SER A 77 10.24 15.15 -12.40
C SER A 77 9.40 14.23 -11.53
N THR A 78 8.27 14.77 -11.06
CA THR A 78 7.22 14.01 -10.38
C THR A 78 6.72 12.81 -11.20
N PHE A 79 6.64 12.98 -12.53
CA PHE A 79 6.25 11.89 -13.44
C PHE A 79 7.30 10.78 -13.43
N ALA A 80 8.58 11.14 -13.56
CA ALA A 80 9.67 10.19 -13.61
C ALA A 80 9.78 9.38 -12.30
N THR A 81 9.64 10.05 -11.17
CA THR A 81 9.58 9.44 -9.83
C THR A 81 8.39 8.51 -9.70
N GLY A 82 7.18 8.98 -10.01
CA GLY A 82 5.97 8.15 -9.94
C GLY A 82 6.06 6.90 -10.83
N PHE A 83 6.59 7.05 -12.05
CA PHE A 83 6.79 5.95 -12.99
C PHE A 83 7.80 4.92 -12.47
N TYR A 84 8.97 5.38 -12.02
CA TYR A 84 10.02 4.51 -11.47
C TYR A 84 9.53 3.73 -10.25
N THR A 85 8.91 4.42 -9.28
CA THR A 85 8.38 3.78 -8.08
C THR A 85 7.26 2.79 -8.42
N ALA A 86 6.36 3.12 -9.36
CA ALA A 86 5.32 2.21 -9.81
C ALA A 86 5.88 0.96 -10.48
N LEU A 87 6.95 1.10 -11.28
CA LEU A 87 7.62 -0.02 -11.94
C LEU A 87 8.22 -0.98 -10.92
N ILE A 88 9.02 -0.47 -9.97
CA ILE A 88 9.62 -1.30 -8.92
C ILE A 88 8.55 -1.97 -8.07
N ALA A 89 7.55 -1.20 -7.63
CA ALA A 89 6.46 -1.74 -6.82
C ALA A 89 5.72 -2.87 -7.56
N THR A 90 5.45 -2.71 -8.85
CA THR A 90 4.77 -3.72 -9.66
C THR A 90 5.61 -5.00 -9.78
N ILE A 91 6.89 -4.89 -10.13
CA ILE A 91 7.76 -6.07 -10.30
C ILE A 91 7.89 -6.81 -8.96
N SER A 92 8.16 -6.07 -7.88
CA SER A 92 8.25 -6.64 -6.53
C SER A 92 6.97 -7.33 -6.10
N PHE A 93 5.83 -6.69 -6.34
CA PHE A 93 4.51 -7.21 -6.00
C PHE A 93 4.18 -8.49 -6.78
N MET A 94 4.43 -8.50 -8.09
CA MET A 94 4.17 -9.66 -8.93
C MET A 94 5.11 -10.83 -8.60
N ALA A 95 6.41 -10.58 -8.45
CA ALA A 95 7.38 -11.59 -8.06
C ALA A 95 7.00 -12.20 -6.69
N THR A 96 6.66 -11.37 -5.71
CA THR A 96 6.20 -11.81 -4.39
C THR A 96 4.95 -12.67 -4.48
N THR A 97 3.92 -12.19 -5.18
CA THR A 97 2.66 -12.90 -5.32
C THR A 97 2.87 -14.27 -5.95
N ILE A 98 3.70 -14.36 -6.99
CA ILE A 98 4.04 -15.62 -7.67
C ILE A 98 4.81 -16.56 -6.72
N ILE A 99 5.87 -16.06 -6.06
CA ILE A 99 6.71 -16.88 -5.16
C ILE A 99 5.88 -17.43 -4.00
N ILE A 100 5.13 -16.58 -3.31
CA ILE A 100 4.34 -16.99 -2.15
C ILE A 100 3.25 -17.99 -2.57
N THR A 101 2.50 -17.68 -3.62
CA THR A 101 1.43 -18.57 -4.09
C THR A 101 2.01 -19.92 -4.54
N PHE A 102 3.13 -19.93 -5.26
CA PHE A 102 3.80 -21.17 -5.66
C PHE A 102 4.23 -22.02 -4.45
N ILE A 103 4.82 -21.42 -3.43
CA ILE A 103 5.26 -22.14 -2.24
C ILE A 103 4.03 -22.64 -1.45
N GLN A 104 2.95 -21.84 -1.37
CA GLN A 104 1.69 -22.24 -0.75
C GLN A 104 1.12 -23.51 -1.41
N HIS A 105 1.06 -23.57 -2.74
CA HIS A 105 0.59 -24.74 -3.48
C HIS A 105 1.50 -25.97 -3.30
N LYS A 106 2.81 -25.76 -3.12
CA LYS A 106 3.76 -26.86 -2.90
C LYS A 106 3.79 -27.41 -1.48
N ARG A 107 3.52 -26.59 -0.47
CA ARG A 107 3.80 -26.92 0.95
C ARG A 107 2.60 -26.76 1.89
N GLY A 108 1.50 -26.18 1.43
CA GLY A 108 0.35 -25.86 2.26
C GLY A 108 -0.91 -26.62 1.86
N ASN A 109 -1.87 -26.66 2.79
CA ASN A 109 -3.26 -26.97 2.46
C ASN A 109 -3.91 -25.72 1.85
N VAL A 110 -3.89 -25.63 0.52
CA VAL A 110 -4.52 -24.53 -0.23
C VAL A 110 -6.00 -24.84 -0.42
N ASN A 111 -6.86 -23.87 -0.11
CA ASN A 111 -8.29 -23.89 -0.36
C ASN A 111 -8.64 -22.68 -1.26
N GLU A 112 -9.86 -22.64 -1.79
CA GLU A 112 -10.34 -21.62 -2.72
C GLU A 112 -10.25 -20.17 -2.18
N ASP A 113 -10.30 -20.00 -0.86
CA ASP A 113 -10.18 -18.68 -0.22
C ASP A 113 -8.74 -18.35 0.23
N THR A 114 -7.79 -19.29 0.13
CA THR A 114 -6.43 -19.11 0.69
C THR A 114 -5.70 -17.95 0.02
N GLY A 115 -5.75 -17.85 -1.32
CA GLY A 115 -5.17 -16.73 -2.05
C GLY A 115 -5.80 -15.39 -1.65
N GLU A 116 -7.13 -15.32 -1.59
CA GLU A 116 -7.85 -14.10 -1.18
C GLU A 116 -7.43 -13.64 0.22
N MET A 117 -7.38 -14.57 1.18
CA MET A 117 -7.01 -14.27 2.56
C MET A 117 -5.54 -13.85 2.69
N THR A 118 -4.64 -14.52 1.97
CA THR A 118 -3.21 -14.17 1.94
C THR A 118 -3.00 -12.77 1.42
N GLY A 119 -3.68 -12.41 0.32
CA GLY A 119 -3.64 -11.06 -0.23
C GLY A 119 -4.16 -10.00 0.74
N VAL A 120 -5.29 -10.27 1.41
CA VAL A 120 -5.81 -9.35 2.44
C VAL A 120 -4.80 -9.15 3.57
N PHE A 121 -4.25 -10.22 4.15
CA PHE A 121 -3.30 -10.06 5.24
C PHE A 121 -1.97 -9.44 4.78
N ALA A 122 -1.46 -9.75 3.59
CA ALA A 122 -0.30 -9.08 3.02
C ALA A 122 -0.52 -7.56 2.89
N GLY A 123 -1.68 -7.15 2.38
CA GLY A 123 -2.06 -5.75 2.29
C GLY A 123 -2.18 -5.07 3.66
N LEU A 124 -2.82 -5.73 4.63
CA LEU A 124 -2.92 -5.21 6.00
C LEU A 124 -1.55 -5.07 6.67
N PHE A 125 -0.65 -6.05 6.51
CA PHE A 125 0.71 -5.99 7.05
C PHE A 125 1.55 -4.86 6.44
N SER A 126 1.30 -4.49 5.19
CA SER A 126 1.92 -3.31 4.58
C SER A 126 1.54 -2.00 5.29
N TRP A 127 0.39 -1.94 5.97
CA TRP A 127 -0.09 -0.75 6.66
C TRP A 127 0.40 -0.61 8.11
N ILE A 128 0.59 -1.76 8.79
CA ILE A 128 0.90 -1.82 10.23
C ILE A 128 2.39 -2.02 10.52
N ASN A 129 3.28 -1.86 9.54
CA ASN A 129 4.71 -1.94 9.78
C ASN A 129 5.18 -0.74 10.64
N PRO A 130 5.89 -0.94 11.76
CA PRO A 130 6.31 0.17 12.63
C PRO A 130 7.42 1.06 12.03
N ILE A 131 8.14 0.61 11.01
CA ILE A 131 9.25 1.34 10.37
C ILE A 131 8.73 2.24 9.24
N GLN A 132 7.72 1.78 8.47
CA GLN A 132 7.23 2.48 7.26
C GLN A 132 5.70 2.42 7.08
N GLY A 133 4.96 1.90 8.06
CA GLY A 133 3.54 1.64 7.95
C GLY A 133 2.70 2.89 8.07
N SER A 134 1.73 3.01 7.17
CA SER A 134 0.85 4.15 7.07
C SER A 134 -0.06 4.35 8.28
N LEU A 135 -0.43 3.29 9.00
CA LEU A 135 -1.24 3.43 10.22
C LEU A 135 -0.47 4.20 11.30
N PHE A 136 0.81 3.86 11.51
CA PHE A 136 1.66 4.56 12.47
C PHE A 136 1.91 6.01 12.04
N TYR A 137 2.04 6.27 10.73
CA TYR A 137 2.10 7.63 10.22
C TYR A 137 0.86 8.45 10.62
N PHE A 138 -0.36 7.95 10.40
CA PHE A 138 -1.58 8.67 10.79
C PHE A 138 -1.70 8.85 12.31
N VAL A 139 -1.37 7.83 13.10
CA VAL A 139 -1.40 7.90 14.56
C VAL A 139 -0.43 8.96 15.07
N ASN A 140 0.81 8.96 14.57
CA ASN A 140 1.83 9.93 14.95
C ASN A 140 1.41 11.35 14.55
N MET A 141 0.90 11.55 13.33
CA MET A 141 0.42 12.86 12.87
C MET A 141 -0.74 13.39 13.73
N LEU A 142 -1.66 12.50 14.15
CA LEU A 142 -2.75 12.87 15.04
C LEU A 142 -2.25 13.24 16.45
N MET A 143 -1.33 12.44 17.01
CA MET A 143 -0.71 12.73 18.31
C MET A 143 0.05 14.05 18.30
N TYR A 144 0.88 14.29 17.27
CA TYR A 144 1.58 15.56 17.10
C TYR A 144 0.61 16.74 16.96
N SER A 145 -0.51 16.56 16.27
CA SER A 145 -1.54 17.61 16.14
C SER A 145 -2.15 18.00 17.48
N PHE A 146 -2.37 17.03 18.38
CA PHE A 146 -2.82 17.32 19.75
C PHE A 146 -1.76 18.12 20.53
N ALA A 147 -0.50 17.70 20.50
CA ALA A 147 0.61 18.39 21.18
C ALA A 147 0.80 19.84 20.67
N ILE A 148 0.76 20.04 19.35
CA ILE A 148 0.85 21.39 18.74
C ILE A 148 -0.29 22.30 19.21
N ASN A 149 -1.50 21.76 19.30
CA ASN A 149 -2.68 22.55 19.70
C ASN A 149 -2.79 22.77 21.22
N SER A 150 -2.22 21.88 22.04
CA SER A 150 -2.11 22.06 23.50
C SER A 150 -0.95 22.99 23.90
N GLY A 151 -0.02 23.28 22.99
CA GLY A 151 1.19 24.05 23.28
C GLY A 151 2.25 23.23 24.02
N GLU A 152 2.13 21.90 24.01
CA GLU A 152 3.09 20.97 24.59
C GLU A 152 4.29 20.76 23.64
N SER A 153 5.45 20.47 24.22
CA SER A 153 6.67 20.24 23.44
C SER A 153 6.61 18.90 22.71
N ILE A 154 6.75 18.93 21.39
CA ILE A 154 6.85 17.72 20.55
C ILE A 154 8.14 16.93 20.85
N ALA A 155 9.13 17.56 21.49
CA ALA A 155 10.37 16.92 21.92
C ALA A 155 10.14 15.80 22.95
N GLU A 156 9.00 15.78 23.64
CA GLU A 156 8.66 14.69 24.57
C GLU A 156 8.29 13.37 23.86
N VAL A 157 8.21 13.36 22.51
CA VAL A 157 7.82 12.18 21.73
C VAL A 157 9.03 11.40 21.17
N SER A 158 10.25 11.98 21.12
CA SER A 158 11.48 11.26 20.73
C SER A 158 12.79 12.03 21.04
N GLU A 159 13.69 11.44 21.83
CA GLU A 159 14.96 12.04 22.29
C GLU A 159 16.02 12.27 21.18
N THR A 160 15.79 11.77 19.96
CA THR A 160 16.76 11.81 18.85
C THR A 160 16.45 12.84 17.76
N VAL A 161 15.40 13.65 17.93
CA VAL A 161 14.89 14.54 16.88
C VAL A 161 15.42 15.96 17.08
N THR A 162 16.01 16.56 16.04
CA THR A 162 16.50 17.95 16.11
C THR A 162 15.32 18.93 16.06
N GLN A 163 15.50 20.14 16.61
CA GLN A 163 14.47 21.18 16.55
C GLN A 163 14.03 21.49 15.11
N GLU A 164 14.97 21.49 14.16
CA GLU A 164 14.68 21.70 12.75
C GLU A 164 13.76 20.59 12.17
N GLN A 165 13.96 19.34 12.58
CA GLN A 165 13.08 18.23 12.18
C GLN A 165 11.69 18.38 12.81
N ILE A 166 11.61 18.83 14.06
CA ILE A 166 10.34 19.13 14.73
C ILE A 166 9.61 20.24 13.96
N ASP A 167 10.27 21.35 13.64
CA ASP A 167 9.68 22.48 12.94
C ASP A 167 9.16 22.08 11.55
N ARG A 168 9.89 21.22 10.83
CA ARG A 168 9.45 20.66 9.55
C ARG A 168 8.21 19.78 9.70
N VAL A 169 8.13 18.95 10.74
CA VAL A 169 6.95 18.12 11.02
C VAL A 169 5.75 19.00 11.36
N VAL A 170 5.94 20.03 12.18
CA VAL A 170 4.90 21.00 12.53
C VAL A 170 4.37 21.72 11.30
N GLN A 171 5.26 22.26 10.46
CA GLN A 171 4.88 22.91 9.20
C GLN A 171 4.12 21.94 8.30
N THR A 172 4.62 20.72 8.14
CA THR A 172 3.95 19.69 7.33
C THR A 172 2.52 19.45 7.82
N ILE A 173 2.31 19.31 9.13
CA ILE A 173 0.97 19.07 9.71
C ILE A 173 0.04 20.27 9.50
N ILE A 174 0.55 21.49 9.66
CA ILE A 174 -0.25 22.71 9.54
C ILE A 174 -0.64 22.97 8.07
N GLU A 175 0.28 22.74 7.14
CA GLU A 175 0.12 23.05 5.73
C GLU A 175 -0.59 21.94 4.94
N THR A 176 -0.61 20.71 5.45
CA THR A 176 -1.27 19.59 4.76
C THR A 176 -2.80 19.75 4.79
N PRO A 177 -3.46 19.80 3.61
CA PRO A 177 -4.92 19.85 3.56
C PRO A 177 -5.57 18.62 4.20
N ALA A 178 -6.67 18.82 4.92
CA ALA A 178 -7.43 17.72 5.56
C ALA A 178 -7.79 16.59 4.58
N THR A 179 -8.13 16.96 3.34
CA THR A 179 -8.44 16.04 2.25
C THR A 179 -7.31 15.09 1.90
N THR A 180 -6.05 15.48 2.08
CA THR A 180 -4.88 14.65 1.80
C THR A 180 -4.87 13.40 2.67
N TYR A 181 -5.24 13.51 3.96
CA TYR A 181 -5.28 12.36 4.86
C TYR A 181 -6.36 11.34 4.45
N ILE A 182 -7.51 11.80 3.96
CA ILE A 182 -8.57 10.93 3.44
C ILE A 182 -8.12 10.28 2.12
N THR A 183 -7.53 11.05 1.21
CA THR A 183 -6.99 10.53 -0.06
C THR A 183 -5.97 9.43 0.17
N LEU A 184 -5.04 9.62 1.12
CA LEU A 184 -4.04 8.61 1.48
C LEU A 184 -4.70 7.36 2.06
N ALA A 185 -5.68 7.50 2.96
CA ALA A 185 -6.40 6.33 3.49
C ALA A 185 -7.12 5.55 2.39
N LEU A 186 -7.84 6.24 1.49
CA LEU A 186 -8.51 5.60 0.35
C LEU A 186 -7.51 4.93 -0.59
N MET A 187 -6.34 5.53 -0.82
CA MET A 187 -5.25 4.92 -1.60
C MET A 187 -4.81 3.59 -1.00
N TYR A 188 -4.60 3.53 0.32
CA TYR A 188 -4.24 2.28 1.00
C TYR A 188 -5.34 1.24 0.84
N ILE A 189 -6.61 1.61 1.00
CA ILE A 189 -7.76 0.71 0.78
C ILE A 189 -7.76 0.14 -0.65
N THR A 190 -7.51 0.97 -1.66
CA THR A 190 -7.37 0.52 -3.05
C THR A 190 -6.22 -0.47 -3.21
N LEU A 191 -5.07 -0.21 -2.59
CA LEU A 191 -3.94 -1.16 -2.53
C LEU A 191 -4.35 -2.49 -1.90
N LEU A 192 -5.06 -2.50 -0.77
CA LEU A 192 -5.55 -3.75 -0.17
C LEU A 192 -6.43 -4.55 -1.13
N PHE A 193 -7.32 -3.90 -1.88
CA PHE A 193 -8.13 -4.58 -2.88
C PHE A 193 -7.30 -5.15 -4.03
N MET A 194 -6.24 -4.44 -4.45
CA MET A 194 -5.29 -4.96 -5.44
C MET A 194 -4.53 -6.19 -4.93
N TYR A 195 -4.04 -6.16 -3.69
CA TYR A 195 -3.39 -7.30 -3.04
C TYR A 195 -4.32 -8.51 -2.98
N ARG A 196 -5.56 -8.31 -2.51
CA ARG A 196 -6.60 -9.33 -2.50
C ARG A 196 -6.84 -9.93 -3.88
N LEU A 197 -6.98 -9.09 -4.90
CA LEU A 197 -7.26 -9.52 -6.27
C LEU A 197 -6.10 -10.32 -6.87
N ALA A 198 -4.87 -9.82 -6.75
CA ALA A 198 -3.68 -10.44 -7.29
C ALA A 198 -3.48 -11.85 -6.77
N PHE A 199 -3.44 -12.02 -5.45
CA PHE A 199 -3.25 -13.33 -4.85
C PHE A 199 -4.39 -14.28 -5.24
N LYS A 200 -5.64 -13.80 -5.31
CA LYS A 200 -6.77 -14.62 -5.75
C LYS A 200 -6.65 -15.08 -7.22
N LEU A 201 -6.22 -14.22 -8.15
CA LEU A 201 -6.09 -14.58 -9.56
C LEU A 201 -4.91 -15.51 -9.81
N ILE A 202 -3.78 -15.24 -9.17
CA ILE A 202 -2.58 -16.08 -9.27
C ILE A 202 -2.83 -17.45 -8.62
N ASP A 203 -3.51 -17.50 -7.47
CA ASP A 203 -3.91 -18.75 -6.83
C ASP A 203 -4.80 -19.62 -7.73
N LYS A 204 -5.79 -19.01 -8.40
CA LYS A 204 -6.62 -19.72 -9.41
C LYS A 204 -5.80 -20.22 -10.59
N SER A 205 -4.77 -19.50 -11.01
CA SER A 205 -3.86 -19.94 -12.07
C SER A 205 -3.03 -21.16 -11.66
N PHE A 206 -2.49 -21.17 -10.44
CA PHE A 206 -1.73 -22.32 -9.92
C PHE A 206 -2.62 -23.53 -9.62
N ALA A 207 -3.89 -23.32 -9.28
CA ALA A 207 -4.89 -24.38 -9.13
C ALA A 207 -5.36 -25.00 -10.47
N GLY A 208 -4.79 -24.59 -11.62
CA GLY A 208 -5.17 -25.10 -12.95
C GLY A 208 -6.54 -24.61 -13.45
N LYS A 209 -7.15 -23.63 -12.76
CA LYS A 209 -8.50 -23.14 -13.10
C LYS A 209 -8.49 -22.07 -14.19
N GLN A 210 -7.35 -21.41 -14.44
CA GLN A 210 -7.22 -20.28 -15.38
C GLN A 210 -5.82 -20.20 -16.02
N LYS A 211 -5.70 -19.56 -17.19
CA LYS A 211 -4.41 -19.38 -17.90
C LYS A 211 -3.44 -18.50 -17.10
N VAL A 212 -2.30 -19.07 -16.70
CA VAL A 212 -1.29 -18.43 -15.85
C VAL A 212 -0.77 -17.10 -16.43
N GLY A 213 -0.38 -17.09 -17.71
CA GLY A 213 0.21 -15.90 -18.33
C GLY A 213 -0.75 -14.70 -18.42
N ILE A 214 -2.04 -14.96 -18.65
CA ILE A 214 -3.05 -13.90 -18.78
C ILE A 214 -3.31 -13.24 -17.42
N ASN A 215 -3.48 -14.03 -16.36
CA ASN A 215 -3.74 -13.48 -15.03
C ASN A 215 -2.53 -12.73 -14.47
N ILE A 216 -1.30 -13.19 -14.73
CA ILE A 216 -0.08 -12.46 -14.40
C ILE A 216 -0.05 -11.12 -15.12
N ALA A 217 -0.28 -11.10 -16.43
CA ALA A 217 -0.26 -9.87 -17.22
C ALA A 217 -1.34 -8.88 -16.77
N ILE A 218 -2.58 -9.33 -16.59
CA ILE A 218 -3.69 -8.49 -16.12
C ILE A 218 -3.36 -7.90 -14.75
N THR A 219 -2.90 -8.73 -13.81
CA THR A 219 -2.57 -8.26 -12.45
C THR A 219 -1.42 -7.26 -12.46
N ALA A 220 -0.39 -7.51 -13.26
CA ALA A 220 0.76 -6.61 -13.40
C ALA A 220 0.35 -5.26 -13.99
N VAL A 221 -0.42 -5.27 -15.09
CA VAL A 221 -0.88 -4.03 -15.76
C VAL A 221 -1.82 -3.25 -14.84
N LEU A 222 -2.77 -3.92 -14.17
CA LEU A 222 -3.68 -3.25 -13.24
C LEU A 222 -2.94 -2.64 -12.06
N PHE A 223 -2.02 -3.39 -11.44
CA PHE A 223 -1.24 -2.88 -10.33
C PHE A 223 -0.36 -1.70 -10.78
N PHE A 224 0.30 -1.80 -11.94
CA PHE A 224 1.11 -0.72 -12.47
C PHE A 224 0.29 0.54 -12.73
N VAL A 225 -0.80 0.44 -13.49
CA VAL A 225 -1.66 1.58 -13.83
C VAL A 225 -2.28 2.20 -12.58
N ALA A 226 -2.76 1.38 -11.65
CA ALA A 226 -3.36 1.87 -10.42
C ALA A 226 -2.30 2.51 -9.52
N TYR A 227 -1.14 1.87 -9.29
CA TYR A 227 -0.07 2.45 -8.47
C TYR A 227 0.47 3.73 -9.08
N LEU A 228 0.71 3.77 -10.39
CA LEU A 228 1.13 4.97 -11.11
C LEU A 228 0.09 6.09 -10.99
N GLY A 229 -1.19 5.76 -11.21
CA GLY A 229 -2.29 6.71 -11.03
C GLY A 229 -2.35 7.26 -9.61
N LEU A 230 -2.18 6.41 -8.60
CA LEU A 230 -2.12 6.81 -7.19
C LEU A 230 -0.93 7.75 -6.92
N GLN A 231 0.25 7.49 -7.49
CA GLN A 231 1.41 8.40 -7.41
C GLN A 231 1.12 9.75 -8.07
N PHE A 232 0.47 9.78 -9.24
CA PHE A 232 0.08 11.05 -9.87
C PHE A 232 -0.91 11.85 -9.01
N LEU A 233 -1.94 11.18 -8.48
CA LEU A 233 -2.97 11.85 -7.68
C LEU A 233 -2.46 12.37 -6.33
N THR A 234 -1.31 11.88 -5.86
CA THR A 234 -0.74 12.25 -4.55
C THR A 234 0.49 13.15 -4.65
N LEU A 235 1.34 12.96 -5.67
CA LEU A 235 2.56 13.73 -5.83
C LEU A 235 2.41 14.94 -6.76
N SER A 236 1.44 14.91 -7.68
CA SER A 236 1.17 16.08 -8.52
C SER A 236 0.26 17.02 -7.74
N SER A 237 0.36 18.33 -8.00
CA SER A 237 -0.50 19.38 -7.42
C SER A 237 -1.97 19.29 -7.91
N VAL A 238 -2.50 18.08 -8.02
CA VAL A 238 -3.87 17.77 -8.41
C VAL A 238 -4.77 18.22 -7.27
N PRO A 239 -5.86 18.94 -7.57
CA PRO A 239 -6.85 19.32 -6.57
C PRO A 239 -7.30 18.09 -5.76
N PRO A 240 -7.30 18.14 -4.42
CA PRO A 240 -7.56 16.96 -3.60
C PRO A 240 -8.90 16.27 -3.88
N VAL A 241 -9.92 17.03 -4.30
CA VAL A 241 -11.23 16.49 -4.70
C VAL A 241 -11.11 15.59 -5.95
N ILE A 242 -10.30 16.00 -6.92
CA ILE A 242 -10.02 15.21 -8.13
C ILE A 242 -9.24 13.95 -7.75
N SER A 243 -8.31 14.05 -6.80
CA SER A 243 -7.60 12.89 -6.26
C SER A 243 -8.53 11.89 -5.59
N ILE A 244 -9.49 12.35 -4.78
CA ILE A 244 -10.50 11.48 -4.16
C ILE A 244 -11.33 10.77 -5.23
N ILE A 245 -11.85 11.50 -6.22
CA ILE A 245 -12.64 10.91 -7.32
C ILE A 245 -11.80 9.88 -8.10
N GLY A 246 -10.55 10.22 -8.43
CA GLY A 246 -9.64 9.34 -9.13
C GLY A 246 -9.36 8.05 -8.36
N VAL A 247 -9.11 8.14 -7.05
CA VAL A 247 -8.91 6.97 -6.18
C VAL A 247 -10.17 6.10 -6.12
N ILE A 248 -11.36 6.70 -6.02
CA ILE A 248 -12.64 5.97 -6.02
C ILE A 248 -12.84 5.25 -7.36
N LEU A 249 -12.61 5.92 -8.48
CA LEU A 249 -12.73 5.31 -9.82
C LEU A 249 -11.76 4.15 -10.00
N LEU A 250 -10.52 4.27 -9.51
CA LEU A 250 -9.55 3.18 -9.51
C LEU A 250 -10.01 2.02 -8.62
N ALA A 251 -10.54 2.30 -7.42
CA ALA A 251 -11.09 1.26 -6.56
C ALA A 251 -12.26 0.53 -7.23
N VAL A 252 -13.18 1.26 -7.86
CA VAL A 252 -14.30 0.70 -8.62
C VAL A 252 -13.81 -0.16 -9.79
N LEU A 253 -12.79 0.29 -10.53
CA LEU A 253 -12.20 -0.48 -11.61
C LEU A 253 -11.59 -1.79 -11.10
N VAL A 254 -10.82 -1.74 -10.00
CA VAL A 254 -10.22 -2.93 -9.37
C VAL A 254 -11.30 -3.91 -8.91
N LEU A 255 -12.37 -3.41 -8.28
CA LEU A 255 -13.51 -4.23 -7.85
C LEU A 255 -14.28 -4.83 -9.04
N TYR A 256 -14.52 -4.04 -10.09
CA TYR A 256 -15.17 -4.50 -11.31
C TYR A 256 -14.37 -5.63 -11.98
N VAL A 257 -13.05 -5.48 -12.10
CA VAL A 257 -12.19 -6.53 -12.65
C VAL A 257 -12.15 -7.74 -11.72
N SER A 258 -12.14 -7.55 -10.40
CA SER A 258 -12.25 -8.64 -9.42
C SER A 258 -13.50 -9.50 -9.63
N ASP A 259 -14.65 -8.87 -9.86
CA ASP A 259 -15.90 -9.58 -10.10
C ASP A 259 -15.94 -10.22 -11.49
N LYS A 260 -15.47 -9.52 -12.53
CA LYS A 260 -15.46 -10.01 -13.92
C LYS A 260 -14.40 -11.06 -14.22
N ALA A 261 -13.27 -11.08 -13.53
CA ALA A 261 -12.27 -12.14 -13.64
C ALA A 261 -12.78 -13.47 -13.06
N THR A 262 -13.88 -13.43 -12.30
CA THR A 262 -14.65 -14.62 -11.91
C THR A 262 -15.55 -15.12 -13.06
N PHE A 263 -15.84 -14.28 -14.05
CA PHE A 263 -16.70 -14.53 -15.21
C PHE A 263 -15.97 -15.02 -16.48
N LEU A 264 -14.64 -14.89 -16.57
CA LEU A 264 -13.83 -15.49 -17.66
C LEU A 264 -13.71 -17.03 -17.55
N ARG A 265 -14.73 -17.67 -16.97
CA ARG A 265 -14.98 -19.12 -17.04
C ARG A 265 -15.63 -19.44 -18.38
N VAL A 266 -14.87 -19.30 -19.47
CA VAL A 266 -15.22 -19.86 -20.79
C VAL A 266 -13.97 -20.48 -21.38
#